data_AF-A0A6J0Z4P2-F1
#
_entry.id   AF-A0A6J0Z4P2-F1
#
_cell.length_a   1.000
_cell.length_b   1.000
_cell.length_c   1.000
_cell.angle_alpha   90.00
_cell.angle_beta   90.00
_cell.angle_gamma   90.00
#
_symmetry.space_group_name_H-M   'P 1'
#
loop_
_entity.id
_entity.type
_entity.pdbx_description
1 polymer ?
#
loop_
_entity_poly.entity_id
_entity_poly.type
_entity_poly.pdbx_seq_one_letter_code
_entity_poly.pdbx_strand_id
1 'polypeptide(L)'
;MHDNMSTMVYMKEDKLEKLTQDEIISKTKQVIQGLEALKNEHNSILQSLLETLKCLKKDDESNLVEEKSNMIRKSLEMLELGLSEAQVMMALSNHLNAVESEKQKLRAQVRRLCQENQWLRDELANTQQKLQRSEQSVAQLEEEKKHLEFMNQLRKYDDDVSPS
;
A
#
# COMPACT_ATOMS: atom_id res chain seq x y z
N MET A 1 33.02 -13.10 -20.44
CA MET A 1 32.28 -13.01 -19.17
C MET A 1 30.99 -13.79 -19.38
N HIS A 2 30.81 -14.87 -18.64
CA HIS A 2 29.67 -15.78 -18.76
C HIS A 2 28.51 -15.18 -17.96
N ASP A 3 27.40 -14.84 -18.62
CA ASP A 3 26.12 -14.63 -17.95
C ASP A 3 25.17 -15.77 -18.33
N ASN A 4 25.07 -16.72 -17.40
CA ASN A 4 24.05 -17.75 -17.38
C ASN A 4 22.67 -17.08 -17.25
N MET A 5 21.96 -16.93 -18.36
CA MET A 5 20.52 -16.63 -18.33
C MET A 5 19.77 -17.87 -17.83
N SER A 6 19.48 -17.89 -16.53
CA SER A 6 18.57 -18.85 -15.90
C SER A 6 17.24 -18.91 -16.68
N THR A 7 17.03 -20.04 -17.34
CA THR A 7 15.72 -20.41 -17.88
C THR A 7 14.78 -20.62 -16.69
N MET A 8 13.84 -19.69 -16.48
CA MET A 8 12.74 -19.90 -15.54
C MET A 8 11.94 -21.12 -16.01
N VAL A 9 12.07 -22.23 -15.29
CA VAL A 9 11.22 -23.40 -15.48
C VAL A 9 9.80 -22.97 -15.10
N TYR A 10 8.95 -22.79 -16.11
CA TYR A 10 7.53 -22.53 -15.91
C TYR A 10 6.94 -23.79 -15.29
N MET A 11 6.82 -23.81 -13.96
CA MET A 11 6.07 -24.84 -13.27
C MET A 11 4.63 -24.73 -13.75
N LYS A 12 4.17 -25.74 -14.47
CA LYS A 12 2.78 -25.89 -14.88
C LYS A 12 1.98 -26.00 -13.59
N GLU A 13 1.39 -24.89 -13.15
CA GLU A 13 0.41 -24.90 -12.08
C GLU A 13 -0.71 -25.83 -12.53
N ASP A 14 -0.79 -27.02 -11.91
CA ASP A 14 -2.02 -27.78 -11.91
C ASP A 14 -3.12 -26.80 -11.51
N LYS A 15 -4.18 -26.72 -12.32
CA LYS A 15 -5.35 -25.86 -12.10
C LYS A 15 -6.10 -26.34 -10.85
N LEU A 16 -5.50 -26.14 -9.68
CA LEU A 16 -6.25 -25.92 -8.47
C LEU A 16 -7.01 -24.63 -8.75
N GLU A 17 -8.34 -24.69 -8.79
CA GLU A 17 -9.17 -23.49 -8.86
C GLU A 17 -8.73 -22.57 -7.72
N LYS A 18 -7.95 -21.54 -8.09
CA LYS A 18 -7.46 -20.54 -7.14
C LYS A 18 -8.68 -19.76 -6.71
N LEU A 19 -9.14 -20.04 -5.50
CA LEU A 19 -10.19 -19.25 -4.87
C LEU A 19 -9.72 -17.79 -4.79
N THR A 20 -10.60 -16.89 -5.19
CA THR A 20 -10.37 -15.46 -5.04
C THR A 20 -10.36 -15.09 -3.56
N GLN A 21 -9.70 -13.97 -3.21
CA GLN A 21 -9.66 -13.48 -1.84
C GLN A 21 -11.09 -13.25 -1.28
N ASP A 22 -11.99 -12.72 -2.11
CA ASP A 22 -13.38 -12.49 -1.72
C ASP A 22 -14.14 -13.79 -1.43
N GLU A 23 -13.89 -14.85 -2.22
CA GLU A 23 -14.46 -16.18 -1.96
C GLU A 23 -13.90 -16.79 -0.68
N ILE A 24 -12.60 -16.62 -0.41
CA ILE A 24 -11.98 -17.09 0.83
C ILE A 24 -12.60 -16.36 2.03
N ILE A 25 -12.72 -15.04 1.99
CA ILE A 25 -13.36 -14.23 3.05
C ILE A 25 -14.81 -14.67 3.25
N SER A 26 -15.56 -14.84 2.17
CA SER A 26 -16.97 -15.27 2.21
C SER A 26 -17.12 -16.64 2.88
N LYS A 27 -16.29 -17.62 2.47
CA LYS A 27 -16.27 -18.95 3.08
C LYS A 27 -15.85 -18.90 4.55
N THR A 28 -14.84 -18.11 4.91
CA THR A 28 -14.41 -17.93 6.32
C THR A 28 -15.53 -17.36 7.17
N LYS A 29 -16.31 -16.39 6.67
CA LYS A 29 -17.50 -15.88 7.39
C LYS A 29 -18.56 -16.95 7.63
N GLN A 30 -18.81 -17.81 6.64
CA GLN A 30 -19.75 -18.92 6.78
C GLN A 30 -19.25 -19.94 7.83
N VAL A 31 -17.95 -20.25 7.82
CA VAL A 31 -17.33 -21.13 8.81
C VAL A 31 -17.48 -20.55 10.22
N ILE A 32 -17.23 -19.25 10.42
CA ILE A 32 -17.42 -18.58 11.72
C ILE A 32 -18.86 -18.77 12.23
N GLN A 33 -19.85 -18.47 11.38
CA GLN A 33 -21.27 -18.62 11.75
C GLN A 33 -21.63 -20.07 12.10
N GLY A 34 -21.12 -21.03 11.32
CA GLY A 34 -21.33 -22.46 11.59
C GLY A 34 -20.69 -22.93 12.91
N LEU A 35 -19.47 -22.47 13.18
CA LEU A 35 -18.77 -22.77 14.43
C LEU A 35 -19.45 -22.13 15.65
N GLU A 36 -19.97 -20.91 15.52
CA GLU A 36 -20.76 -20.24 16.58
C GLU A 36 -22.06 -21.00 16.87
N ALA A 37 -22.78 -21.46 15.84
CA ALA A 37 -23.97 -22.27 16.01
C ALA A 37 -23.65 -23.59 16.74
N LEU A 38 -22.62 -24.30 16.30
CA LEU A 38 -22.19 -25.57 16.91
C LEU A 38 -21.70 -25.38 18.36
N LYS A 39 -21.00 -24.29 18.63
CA LYS A 39 -20.60 -23.91 20.00
C LYS A 39 -21.81 -23.70 20.90
N ASN A 40 -22.86 -23.05 20.40
CA ASN A 40 -24.09 -22.83 21.16
C ASN A 40 -24.80 -24.16 21.46
N GLU A 41 -24.90 -25.05 20.47
CA GLU A 41 -25.46 -26.40 20.65
C GLU A 41 -24.69 -27.21 21.69
N HIS A 42 -23.36 -27.22 21.61
CA HIS A 42 -22.50 -27.92 22.58
C HIS A 42 -22.65 -27.35 24.00
N ASN A 43 -22.81 -26.03 24.14
CA ASN A 43 -23.12 -25.42 25.43
C ASN A 43 -24.48 -25.89 25.97
N SER A 44 -25.53 -25.91 25.14
CA SER A 44 -26.85 -26.43 25.55
C SER A 44 -26.78 -27.90 25.98
N ILE A 45 -26.06 -28.74 25.24
CA ILE A 45 -25.84 -30.16 25.59
C ILE A 45 -25.09 -30.25 26.93
N LEU A 46 -24.03 -29.48 27.11
CA LEU A 46 -23.25 -29.48 28.35
C LEU A 46 -24.11 -29.09 29.56
N GLN A 47 -24.96 -28.06 29.44
CA GLN A 47 -25.86 -27.66 30.52
C GLN A 47 -26.84 -28.79 30.88
N SER A 48 -27.43 -29.44 29.88
CA SER A 48 -28.34 -30.57 30.10
C SER A 48 -27.64 -31.76 30.78
N LEU A 49 -26.41 -32.08 30.38
CA LEU A 49 -25.61 -33.13 31.03
C LEU A 49 -25.31 -32.77 32.49
N LEU A 50 -24.96 -31.52 32.77
CA LEU A 50 -24.70 -31.03 34.12
C LEU A 50 -25.94 -31.08 35.01
N GLU A 51 -27.11 -30.74 34.47
CA GLU A 51 -28.39 -30.87 35.17
C GLU A 51 -28.72 -32.34 35.48
N THR A 52 -28.53 -33.23 34.50
CA THR A 52 -28.73 -34.68 34.67
C THR A 52 -27.84 -35.24 35.77
N LEU A 53 -26.57 -34.83 35.81
CA LEU A 53 -25.59 -35.28 36.79
C LEU A 53 -25.98 -34.89 38.22
N LYS A 54 -26.65 -33.74 38.43
CA LYS A 54 -27.18 -33.32 39.75
C LYS A 54 -28.29 -34.24 40.28
N CYS A 55 -29.02 -34.90 39.38
CA CYS A 55 -30.16 -35.76 39.73
C CYS A 55 -29.76 -37.23 39.96
N LEU A 56 -28.55 -37.61 39.52
CA LEU A 56 -28.03 -38.98 39.64
C LEU A 56 -27.37 -39.21 41.01
N LYS A 57 -27.45 -40.45 41.50
CA LYS A 57 -26.63 -40.90 42.63
C LYS A 57 -25.25 -41.31 42.12
N LYS A 58 -24.23 -41.34 42.97
CA LYS A 58 -22.88 -41.81 42.58
C LYS A 58 -22.91 -43.30 42.27
N ASP A 59 -23.19 -43.62 41.02
CA ASP A 59 -23.17 -44.95 40.41
C ASP A 59 -22.56 -44.86 38.99
N ASP A 60 -22.59 -45.97 38.25
CA ASP A 60 -21.99 -46.05 36.92
C ASP A 60 -22.65 -45.12 35.88
N GLU A 61 -23.93 -44.74 36.06
CA GLU A 61 -24.58 -43.77 35.18
C GLU A 61 -24.02 -42.35 35.38
N SER A 62 -23.70 -41.99 36.63
CA SER A 62 -23.04 -40.72 36.95
C SER A 62 -21.66 -40.59 36.27
N ASN A 63 -20.86 -41.67 36.32
CA ASN A 63 -19.53 -41.71 35.68
C ASN A 63 -19.62 -41.51 34.15
N LEU A 64 -20.60 -42.14 33.49
CA LEU A 64 -20.80 -42.02 32.05
C LEU A 64 -21.21 -40.59 31.64
N VAL A 65 -22.09 -39.95 32.41
CA VAL A 65 -22.53 -38.56 32.15
C VAL A 65 -21.36 -37.58 32.35
N GLU A 66 -20.50 -37.83 33.32
CA GLU A 66 -19.29 -37.04 33.56
C GLU A 66 -18.29 -37.16 32.40
N GLU A 67 -18.08 -38.37 31.87
CA GLU A 67 -17.21 -38.60 30.70
C GLU A 67 -17.74 -37.87 29.46
N LYS A 68 -19.04 -37.98 29.17
CA LYS A 68 -19.69 -37.22 28.08
C LYS A 68 -19.54 -35.71 28.27
N SER A 69 -19.70 -35.21 29.49
CA SER A 69 -19.51 -33.78 29.80
C SER A 69 -18.06 -33.35 29.50
N ASN A 70 -17.08 -34.18 29.85
CA ASN A 70 -15.67 -33.92 29.56
C ASN A 70 -15.36 -33.93 28.06
N MET A 71 -15.99 -34.81 27.28
CA MET A 71 -15.87 -34.79 25.81
C MET A 71 -16.41 -33.49 25.22
N ILE A 72 -17.58 -33.03 25.68
CA ILE A 72 -18.18 -31.79 25.19
C ILE A 72 -17.31 -30.57 25.56
N ARG A 73 -16.73 -30.53 26.77
CA ARG A 73 -15.77 -29.47 27.16
C ARG A 73 -14.56 -29.42 26.24
N LYS A 74 -13.92 -30.56 25.96
CA LYS A 74 -12.81 -30.63 24.99
C LYS A 74 -13.23 -30.17 23.60
N SER A 75 -14.43 -30.54 23.16
CA SER A 75 -14.94 -30.07 21.88
C SER A 75 -15.18 -28.55 21.87
N LEU A 76 -15.66 -27.96 22.97
CA LEU A 76 -15.83 -26.51 23.08
C LEU A 76 -14.49 -25.77 22.99
N GLU A 77 -13.44 -26.28 23.64
CA GLU A 77 -12.08 -25.71 23.51
C GLU A 77 -11.61 -25.71 22.05
N MET A 78 -11.83 -26.81 21.32
CA MET A 78 -11.48 -26.88 19.89
C MET A 78 -12.29 -25.92 19.03
N LEU A 79 -13.58 -25.73 19.32
CA LEU A 79 -14.43 -24.77 18.60
C LEU A 79 -13.99 -23.33 18.87
N GLU A 80 -13.59 -23.01 20.10
CA GLU A 80 -13.06 -21.69 20.46
C GLU A 80 -11.73 -21.39 19.76
N LEU A 81 -10.83 -22.38 19.69
CA LEU A 81 -9.60 -22.25 18.92
C LEU A 81 -9.91 -21.98 17.44
N GLY A 82 -10.75 -22.80 16.81
CA GLY A 82 -11.12 -22.62 15.39
C GLY A 82 -11.79 -21.26 15.11
N LEU A 83 -12.63 -20.77 16.02
CA LEU A 83 -13.20 -19.43 15.92
C LEU A 83 -12.13 -18.33 16.00
N SER A 84 -11.19 -18.45 16.94
CA SER A 84 -10.11 -17.47 17.10
C SER A 84 -9.20 -17.44 15.86
N GLU A 85 -8.89 -18.59 15.27
CA GLU A 85 -8.09 -18.72 14.05
C GLU A 85 -8.81 -18.08 12.85
N ALA A 86 -10.11 -18.34 12.69
CA ALA A 86 -10.90 -17.74 11.62
C ALA A 86 -11.02 -16.21 11.77
N GLN A 87 -11.11 -15.71 13.00
CA GLN A 87 -11.07 -14.27 13.28
C GLN A 87 -9.72 -13.65 12.92
N VAL A 88 -8.60 -14.33 13.20
CA VAL A 88 -7.26 -13.90 12.77
C VAL A 88 -7.16 -13.83 11.25
N MET A 89 -7.69 -14.82 10.53
CA MET A 89 -7.73 -14.80 9.06
C MET A 89 -8.49 -13.58 8.52
N MET A 90 -9.63 -13.24 9.13
CA MET A 90 -10.43 -12.06 8.78
C MET A 90 -9.66 -10.75 9.03
N ALA A 91 -9.02 -10.63 10.19
CA ALA A 91 -8.22 -9.45 10.54
C ALA A 91 -7.03 -9.27 9.59
N LEU A 92 -6.35 -10.38 9.24
CA LEU A 92 -5.22 -10.38 8.31
C LEU A 92 -5.65 -9.89 6.92
N SER A 93 -6.78 -10.37 6.40
CA SER A 93 -7.30 -9.90 5.11
C SER A 93 -7.57 -8.39 5.09
N ASN A 94 -8.16 -7.85 6.16
CA ASN A 94 -8.41 -6.42 6.27
C ASN A 94 -7.10 -5.62 6.30
N HIS A 95 -6.11 -6.09 7.06
CA HIS A 95 -4.81 -5.45 7.13
C HIS A 95 -4.09 -5.46 5.78
N LEU A 96 -4.12 -6.58 5.06
CA LEU A 96 -3.54 -6.70 3.73
C LEU A 96 -4.16 -5.71 2.74
N ASN A 97 -5.49 -5.59 2.75
CA ASN A 97 -6.20 -4.62 1.90
C ASN A 97 -5.78 -3.17 2.22
N ALA A 98 -5.62 -2.82 3.50
CA ALA A 98 -5.15 -1.50 3.90
C ALA A 98 -3.72 -1.21 3.40
N VAL A 99 -2.81 -2.19 3.56
CA VAL A 99 -1.42 -2.08 3.09
C VAL A 99 -1.36 -1.96 1.56
N GLU A 100 -2.16 -2.74 0.83
CA GLU A 100 -2.24 -2.67 -0.64
C GLU A 100 -2.75 -1.30 -1.10
N SER A 101 -3.77 -0.75 -0.43
CA SER A 101 -4.29 0.59 -0.70
C SER A 101 -3.21 1.67 -0.48
N GLU A 102 -2.48 1.59 0.62
CA GLU A 102 -1.44 2.56 0.96
C GLU A 102 -0.28 2.52 -0.04
N LYS A 103 0.13 1.30 -0.44
CA LYS A 103 1.10 1.08 -1.52
C LYS A 103 0.65 1.72 -2.84
N GLN A 104 -0.63 1.62 -3.20
CA GLN A 104 -1.16 2.26 -4.41
C GLN A 104 -1.12 3.79 -4.33
N LYS A 105 -1.46 4.38 -3.17
CA LYS A 105 -1.38 5.83 -2.93
C LYS A 105 0.06 6.33 -3.05
N LEU A 106 1.01 5.66 -2.39
CA LEU A 106 2.43 6.02 -2.46
C LEU A 106 2.96 5.92 -3.90
N ARG A 107 2.58 4.88 -4.66
CA ARG A 107 2.93 4.78 -6.07
C ARG A 107 2.37 5.94 -6.90
N ALA A 108 1.15 6.39 -6.64
CA ALA A 108 0.58 7.57 -7.31
C ALA A 108 1.33 8.86 -6.93
N GLN A 109 1.70 9.01 -5.67
CA GLN A 109 2.49 10.15 -5.19
C GLN A 109 3.87 10.21 -5.84
N VAL A 110 4.56 9.07 -5.94
CA VAL A 110 5.86 8.99 -6.65
C VAL A 110 5.70 9.44 -8.09
N ARG A 111 4.69 8.96 -8.82
CA ARG A 111 4.44 9.40 -10.20
C ARG A 111 4.21 10.91 -10.29
N ARG A 112 3.41 11.47 -9.39
CA ARG A 112 3.16 12.92 -9.33
C ARG A 112 4.44 13.71 -9.08
N LEU A 113 5.24 13.31 -8.10
CA LEU A 113 6.50 13.97 -7.77
C LEU A 113 7.51 13.90 -8.92
N CYS A 114 7.57 12.79 -9.65
CA CYS A 114 8.42 12.69 -10.85
C CYS A 114 7.97 13.68 -11.95
N GLN A 115 6.66 13.82 -12.16
CA GLN A 115 6.11 14.80 -13.13
C GLN A 115 6.42 16.24 -12.70
N GLU A 116 6.22 16.55 -11.42
CA GLU A 116 6.55 17.86 -10.86
C GLU A 116 8.03 18.18 -10.96
N ASN A 117 8.91 17.20 -10.67
CA ASN A 117 10.35 17.38 -10.81
C ASN A 117 10.76 17.64 -12.26
N GLN A 118 10.16 16.92 -13.22
CA GLN A 118 10.40 17.17 -14.63
C GLN A 118 9.94 18.57 -15.04
N TRP A 119 8.73 18.95 -14.63
CA TRP A 119 8.19 20.29 -14.92
C TRP A 119 9.08 21.40 -14.36
N LEU A 120 9.58 21.27 -13.13
CA LEU A 120 10.51 22.23 -12.53
C LEU A 120 11.85 22.31 -13.29
N ARG A 121 12.36 21.18 -13.80
CA ARG A 121 13.57 21.17 -14.63
C ARG A 121 13.36 21.93 -15.92
N ASP A 122 12.22 21.73 -16.57
CA ASP A 122 11.87 22.41 -17.82
C ASP A 122 11.68 23.93 -17.58
N GLU A 123 11.03 24.32 -16.48
CA GLU A 123 10.84 25.72 -16.12
C GLU A 123 12.16 26.43 -15.78
N LEU A 124 13.07 25.73 -15.09
CA LEU A 124 14.42 26.24 -14.82
C LEU A 124 15.20 26.44 -16.12
N ALA A 125 15.17 25.47 -17.04
CA ALA A 125 15.84 25.57 -18.34
C ALA A 125 15.29 26.75 -19.16
N ASN A 126 13.97 26.94 -19.18
CA ASN A 126 13.32 28.07 -19.83
C ASN A 126 13.77 29.42 -19.24
N THR A 127 13.86 29.51 -17.92
CA THR A 127 14.30 30.73 -17.22
C THR A 127 15.77 31.02 -17.51
N GLN A 128 16.63 30.01 -17.49
CA GLN A 128 18.05 30.15 -17.85
C GLN A 128 18.23 30.63 -19.29
N GLN A 129 17.44 30.11 -20.24
CA GLN A 129 17.50 30.57 -21.62
C GLN A 129 17.09 32.04 -21.77
N LYS A 130 16.05 32.49 -21.05
CA LYS A 130 15.63 33.90 -21.05
C LYS A 130 16.71 34.80 -20.46
N LEU A 131 17.35 34.38 -19.36
CA LEU A 131 18.45 35.10 -18.75
C LEU A 131 19.61 35.26 -19.73
N GLN A 132 20.06 34.17 -20.36
CA GLN A 132 21.15 34.19 -21.33
C GLN A 132 20.89 35.17 -22.49
N ARG A 133 19.66 35.21 -23.01
CA ARG A 133 19.28 36.18 -24.06
C ARG A 133 19.34 37.61 -23.55
N SER A 134 18.85 37.87 -22.34
CA SER A 134 18.93 39.20 -21.73
C SER A 134 20.37 39.64 -21.52
N GLU A 135 21.26 38.74 -21.06
CA GLU A 135 22.68 39.02 -20.89
C GLU A 135 23.36 39.36 -22.24
N GLN A 136 23.03 38.62 -23.30
CA GLN A 136 23.52 38.93 -24.65
C GLN A 136 23.06 40.31 -25.13
N SER A 137 21.78 40.65 -24.94
CA SER A 137 21.26 41.98 -25.30
C SER A 137 21.90 43.11 -24.50
N VAL A 138 22.17 42.90 -23.21
CA VAL A 138 22.87 43.89 -22.38
C VAL A 138 24.29 44.12 -22.91
N ALA A 139 25.04 43.06 -23.22
CA ALA A 139 26.38 43.19 -23.77
C ALA A 139 26.41 43.94 -25.12
N GLN A 140 25.45 43.66 -26.01
CA GLN A 140 25.29 44.38 -27.28
C GLN A 140 25.01 45.87 -27.06
N LEU A 141 24.07 46.20 -26.17
CA LEU A 141 23.72 47.59 -25.86
C LEU A 141 24.89 48.34 -25.20
N GLU A 142 25.70 47.67 -24.39
CA GLU A 142 26.91 48.27 -23.80
C GLU A 142 27.97 48.59 -24.87
N GLU A 143 28.11 47.75 -25.89
CA GLU A 143 29.01 47.99 -27.02
C GLU A 143 28.50 49.15 -27.89
N GLU A 144 27.22 49.13 -28.27
CA GLU A 144 26.58 50.21 -29.03
C GLU A 144 26.70 51.55 -28.30
N LYS A 145 26.46 51.56 -26.98
CA LYS A 145 26.63 52.74 -26.14
C LYS A 145 28.06 53.27 -26.22
N LYS A 146 29.07 52.41 -26.05
CA LYS A 146 30.49 52.82 -26.16
C LYS A 146 30.81 53.37 -27.55
N HIS A 147 30.29 52.75 -28.60
CA HIS A 147 30.47 53.21 -29.97
C HIS A 147 29.84 54.61 -30.20
N LEU A 148 28.61 54.82 -29.73
CA LEU A 148 27.92 56.11 -29.80
C LEU A 148 28.64 57.19 -28.97
N GLU A 149 29.15 56.85 -27.80
CA GLU A 149 29.96 57.74 -26.97
C GLU A 149 31.23 58.18 -27.70
N PHE A 150 31.92 57.25 -28.36
CA PHE A 150 33.09 57.55 -29.18
C PHE A 150 32.76 58.45 -30.38
N MET A 151 31.69 58.16 -31.11
CA MET A 151 31.24 59.00 -32.24
C MET A 151 30.85 60.41 -31.81
N ASN A 152 30.24 60.56 -30.63
CA ASN A 152 29.94 61.87 -30.05
C ASN A 152 31.21 62.63 -29.65
N GLN A 153 32.26 61.96 -29.19
CA GLN A 153 33.55 62.61 -28.90
C GLN A 153 34.19 63.13 -30.19
N LEU A 154 34.21 62.33 -31.27
CA LEU A 154 34.72 62.75 -32.58
C LEU A 154 34.03 64.01 -33.10
N ARG A 155 32.69 64.04 -33.08
CA ARG A 155 31.93 65.23 -33.53
C ARG A 155 32.28 66.49 -32.75
N LYS A 156 32.51 66.38 -31.43
CA LYS A 156 32.94 67.54 -30.62
C LYS A 156 34.28 68.11 -31.08
N TYR A 157 35.23 67.26 -31.46
CA TYR A 157 36.50 67.73 -32.01
C TYR A 157 36.35 68.36 -33.39
N ASP A 158 35.48 67.84 -34.25
CA ASP A 158 35.21 68.43 -35.57
C ASP A 158 34.51 69.80 -35.48
N ASP A 159 33.61 69.98 -34.50
CA ASP A 159 32.95 71.26 -34.20
C ASP A 159 33.93 72.28 -33.59
N ASP A 160 34.91 71.84 -32.79
CA ASP A 160 35.95 72.70 -32.19
C ASP A 160 37.07 73.10 -33.18
N VAL A 161 37.26 72.35 -34.28
CA VAL A 161 38.31 72.58 -35.30
C VAL A 161 37.81 73.42 -36.48
N SER A 162 36.51 73.70 -36.57
CA SER A 162 35.96 74.66 -37.54
C SER A 162 35.85 76.06 -36.93
N PRO A 163 36.82 76.98 -37.11
CA PRO A 163 36.54 78.39 -36.92
C PRO A 163 35.57 78.84 -38.02
N SER A 164 34.65 79.74 -37.67
CA SER A 164 33.78 80.44 -38.61
C SER A 164 34.54 81.05 -39.78
#